data_AF-A0AA38GPX2-F1
#
_entry.id   AF-A0AA38GPX2-F1
#
_cell.length_a   1.000
_cell.length_b   1.000
_cell.length_c   1.000
_cell.angle_alpha   90.00
_cell.angle_beta   90.00
_cell.angle_gamma   90.00
#
_symmetry.space_group_name_H-M   'P 1'
#
loop_
_entity.id
_entity.type
_entity.pdbx_description
1 polymer ?
#
loop_
_entity_poly.entity_id
_entity_poly.type
_entity_poly.pdbx_seq_one_letter_code
_entity_poly.pdbx_strand_id
1 'polypeptide(L)'
;SSIPAEDPLKLEECRIVGKYLMKLLNLDLKPRDIITRKSLRNAMVITMALGGSTNAVLHLIAIARSVGLDLTLDDFQRISDQVPFLADLKPSGRYVMEDLHK
;
A
#
# COMPACT_ATOMS: atom_id res chain seq x y z
N SER A 1 -7.08 -4.25 0.38
CA SER A 1 -7.56 -2.93 0.84
C SER A 1 -8.89 -2.51 0.23
N SER A 2 -9.45 -3.26 -0.74
CA SER A 2 -10.64 -2.86 -1.49
C SER A 2 -11.97 -3.43 -0.95
N ILE A 3 -11.95 -4.44 -0.08
CA ILE A 3 -13.15 -4.98 0.57
C ILE A 3 -13.92 -3.83 1.27
N PRO A 4 -15.17 -3.55 0.88
CA PRO A 4 -16.00 -2.51 1.50
C PRO A 4 -16.19 -2.73 3.01
N ALA A 5 -16.45 -1.64 3.74
CA ALA A 5 -16.46 -1.66 5.20
C ALA A 5 -17.47 -2.66 5.79
N GLU A 6 -18.68 -2.72 5.23
CA GLU A 6 -19.79 -3.57 5.70
C GLU A 6 -19.87 -4.92 4.95
N ASP A 7 -18.91 -5.23 4.08
CA ASP A 7 -18.89 -6.50 3.36
C ASP A 7 -18.61 -7.67 4.34
N PRO A 8 -19.35 -8.79 4.28
CA PRO A 8 -19.09 -9.96 5.14
C PRO A 8 -17.64 -10.47 5.09
N LEU A 9 -16.95 -10.29 3.96
CA LEU A 9 -15.53 -10.65 3.81
C LEU A 9 -14.62 -9.80 4.70
N LYS A 10 -15.01 -8.57 5.07
CA LYS A 10 -14.25 -7.74 6.02
C LYS A 10 -14.27 -8.35 7.42
N LEU A 11 -15.43 -8.83 7.85
CA LEU A 11 -15.57 -9.53 9.13
C LEU A 11 -14.76 -10.83 9.13
N GLU A 12 -14.75 -11.55 8.02
CA GLU A 12 -13.95 -12.77 7.89
C GLU A 12 -12.45 -12.48 7.90
N GLU A 13 -11.99 -11.44 7.20
CA GLU A 13 -10.60 -10.95 7.27
C GLU A 13 -10.18 -10.68 8.72
N CYS A 14 -11.02 -10.00 9.50
CA CYS A 14 -10.79 -9.73 10.92
C CYS A 14 -10.73 -11.01 11.78
N ARG A 15 -11.51 -12.05 11.47
CA ARG A 15 -11.44 -13.33 12.19
C ARG A 15 -10.16 -14.08 11.91
N ILE A 16 -9.69 -14.08 10.66
CA ILE A 16 -8.50 -14.85 10.26
C ILE A 16 -7.18 -14.13 10.56
N VAL A 17 -7.17 -12.81 10.77
CA VAL A 17 -5.94 -12.03 10.98
C VAL A 17 -5.10 -12.55 12.16
N GLY A 18 -5.76 -13.00 13.24
CA GLY A 18 -5.08 -13.56 14.42
C GLY A 18 -4.24 -14.79 14.09
N LYS A 19 -4.74 -15.66 13.19
CA LYS A 19 -4.00 -16.85 12.71
C LYS A 19 -2.73 -16.45 11.97
N TYR A 20 -2.79 -15.39 11.16
CA TYR A 20 -1.61 -14.88 10.46
C TYR A 20 -0.63 -14.21 11.42
N LEU A 21 -1.12 -13.44 12.39
CA LEU A 21 -0.26 -12.82 13.41
C LEU A 21 0.50 -13.89 14.22
N MET A 22 -0.16 -14.97 14.62
CA MET A 22 0.51 -16.11 15.28
C MET A 22 1.59 -16.74 14.39
N LYS A 23 1.35 -16.82 13.08
CA LYS A 23 2.35 -17.29 12.12
C LYS A 23 3.54 -16.35 12.02
N LEU A 24 3.33 -15.03 12.03
CA LEU A 24 4.40 -14.03 12.03
C LEU A 24 5.27 -14.16 13.28
N LEU A 25 4.65 -14.37 14.45
CA LEU A 25 5.36 -14.58 15.71
C LEU A 25 6.21 -15.86 15.67
N ASN A 26 5.65 -16.97 15.20
CA ASN A 26 6.38 -18.25 15.09
C ASN A 26 7.58 -18.17 14.13
N LEU A 27 7.49 -17.32 13.10
CA LEU A 27 8.56 -17.09 12.14
C LEU A 27 9.53 -15.98 12.56
N ASP A 28 9.25 -15.30 13.68
CA ASP A 28 9.93 -14.06 14.09
C ASP A 28 10.02 -13.03 12.93
N LEU A 29 8.95 -12.94 12.13
CA LEU A 29 8.90 -12.08 10.95
C LEU A 29 8.40 -10.68 11.35
N LYS A 30 9.33 -9.72 11.41
CA LYS A 30 9.13 -8.38 11.96
C LYS A 30 8.81 -7.35 10.86
N PRO A 31 8.28 -6.16 11.21
CA PRO A 31 8.02 -5.10 10.25
C PRO A 31 9.23 -4.71 9.39
N ARG A 32 10.46 -4.70 9.95
CA ARG A 32 11.69 -4.39 9.21
C ARG A 32 12.09 -5.47 8.19
N ASP A 33 11.61 -6.69 8.38
CA ASP A 33 11.85 -7.79 7.43
C ASP A 33 10.91 -7.67 6.22
N ILE A 34 9.75 -7.03 6.39
CA ILE A 34 8.72 -6.83 5.35
C ILE A 34 8.87 -5.46 4.67
N ILE A 35 9.08 -4.40 5.46
CA ILE A 35 9.28 -3.02 4.99
C ILE A 35 10.74 -2.87 4.60
N THR A 36 10.98 -3.05 3.30
CA THR A 36 12.29 -3.01 2.65
C THR A 36 12.25 -1.97 1.54
N ARG A 37 13.41 -1.60 0.99
CA ARG A 37 13.47 -0.75 -0.21
C ARG A 37 12.63 -1.30 -1.37
N LYS A 38 12.54 -2.63 -1.50
CA LYS A 38 11.72 -3.28 -2.54
C LYS A 38 10.22 -3.13 -2.27
N SER A 39 9.75 -3.33 -1.04
CA SER A 39 8.32 -3.17 -0.74
C SER A 39 7.88 -1.71 -0.74
N LEU A 40 8.75 -0.76 -0.34
CA LEU A 40 8.51 0.67 -0.51
C LEU A 40 8.42 1.06 -2.00
N ARG A 41 9.29 0.52 -2.86
CA ARG A 41 9.15 0.67 -4.31
C ARG A 41 7.81 0.15 -4.80
N ASN A 42 7.37 -1.03 -4.37
CA ASN A 42 6.08 -1.59 -4.75
C ASN A 42 4.92 -0.68 -4.30
N ALA A 43 4.99 -0.09 -3.09
CA ALA A 43 3.99 0.85 -2.62
C ALA A 43 3.92 2.13 -3.48
N MET A 44 5.07 2.66 -3.91
CA MET A 44 5.10 3.79 -4.86
C MET A 44 4.50 3.40 -6.21
N VAL A 45 4.84 2.24 -6.76
CA VAL A 45 4.30 1.75 -8.05
C VAL A 45 2.77 1.68 -8.01
N ILE A 46 2.21 1.07 -6.97
CA ILE A 46 0.75 0.99 -6.82
C ILE A 46 0.13 2.37 -6.65
N THR A 47 0.79 3.27 -5.90
CA THR A 47 0.33 4.66 -5.74
C THR A 47 0.24 5.36 -7.10
N MET A 48 1.26 5.25 -7.95
CA MET A 48 1.26 5.88 -9.28
C MET A 48 0.24 5.23 -10.22
N ALA A 49 0.19 3.91 -10.26
CA ALA A 49 -0.74 3.17 -11.13
C ALA A 49 -2.21 3.48 -10.81
N LEU A 50 -2.54 3.71 -9.53
CA LEU A 50 -3.90 3.98 -9.08
C LEU A 50 -4.25 5.47 -8.97
N GLY A 51 -3.32 6.39 -9.22
CA GLY A 51 -3.55 7.83 -9.02
C GLY A 51 -3.77 8.19 -7.55
N GLY A 52 -3.01 7.56 -6.65
CA GLY A 52 -3.13 7.74 -5.21
C GLY A 52 -2.85 9.18 -4.73
N SER A 53 -3.29 9.49 -3.51
CA SER A 53 -3.15 10.81 -2.91
C SER A 53 -1.69 11.27 -2.82
N THR A 54 -1.43 12.55 -3.06
CA THR A 54 -0.11 13.16 -2.82
C THR A 54 0.36 13.02 -1.37
N ASN A 55 -0.54 12.87 -0.40
CA ASN A 55 -0.19 12.58 0.99
C ASN A 55 0.52 11.22 1.18
N ALA A 56 0.39 10.29 0.23
CA ALA A 56 1.12 9.04 0.25
C ALA A 56 2.65 9.27 0.23
N VAL A 57 3.13 10.34 -0.42
CA VAL A 57 4.54 10.72 -0.43
C VAL A 57 5.02 11.00 1.00
N LEU A 58 4.30 11.83 1.74
CA LEU A 58 4.62 12.19 3.12
C LEU A 58 4.62 10.95 4.03
N HIS A 59 3.58 10.12 3.93
CA HIS A 59 3.42 8.94 4.77
C HIS A 59 4.47 7.87 4.48
N LEU A 60 4.78 7.60 3.21
CA LEU A 60 5.78 6.58 2.85
C LEU A 60 7.19 7.00 3.25
N ILE A 61 7.55 8.29 3.14
CA ILE A 61 8.84 8.80 3.65
C ILE A 61 8.90 8.65 5.18
N ALA A 62 7.83 8.99 5.90
CA ALA A 62 7.77 8.82 7.35
C ALA A 62 7.88 7.34 7.78
N ILE A 63 7.22 6.43 7.05
CA ILE A 63 7.30 4.98 7.28
C ILE A 63 8.71 4.47 6.99
N ALA A 64 9.34 4.88 5.89
CA ALA A 64 10.71 4.49 5.57
C ALA A 64 11.68 4.89 6.69
N ARG A 65 11.57 6.13 7.18
CA ARG A 65 12.38 6.64 8.30
C ARG A 65 12.17 5.84 9.59
N SER A 66 10.94 5.42 9.90
CA SER A 66 10.65 4.65 11.14
C SER A 66 11.33 3.28 11.17
N VAL A 67 11.62 2.71 9.99
CA VAL A 67 12.36 1.45 9.85
C VAL A 67 13.83 1.63 9.51
N GLY A 68 14.34 2.87 9.50
CA GLY A 68 15.75 3.17 9.21
C GLY A 68 16.13 3.09 7.73
N LEU A 69 15.15 3.24 6.83
CA LEU A 69 15.36 3.29 5.39
C LEU A 69 15.29 4.72 4.89
N ASP A 70 16.12 5.05 3.91
CA ASP A 70 16.03 6.30 3.18
C ASP A 70 15.09 6.16 1.98
N LEU A 71 14.23 7.16 1.83
CA LEU A 71 13.28 7.31 0.73
C LEU A 71 13.11 8.81 0.46
N THR A 72 13.38 9.23 -0.76
CA THR A 72 13.48 10.64 -1.14
C THR A 72 12.40 11.03 -2.15
N LEU A 73 12.18 12.33 -2.34
CA LEU A 73 11.28 12.83 -3.40
C LEU A 73 11.74 12.40 -4.81
N ASP A 74 13.05 12.33 -5.04
CA ASP A 74 13.61 11.88 -6.32
C ASP A 74 13.27 10.41 -6.62
N ASP A 75 13.13 9.57 -5.58
CA ASP A 75 12.66 8.20 -5.75
C ASP A 75 11.21 8.17 -6.26
N PHE A 76 10.34 9.05 -5.76
CA PHE A 76 8.96 9.16 -6.26
C PHE A 76 8.93 9.64 -7.71
N GLN A 77 9.72 10.66 -8.05
CA GLN A 77 9.78 11.17 -9.43
C GLN A 77 10.24 10.06 -10.39
N ARG A 78 11.33 9.37 -10.06
CA ARG A 78 11.85 8.26 -10.87
C ARG A 78 10.83 7.14 -11.07
N ILE A 79 10.02 6.82 -10.07
CA ILE A 79 8.94 5.82 -10.20
C ILE A 79 7.77 6.37 -11.02
N SER A 80 7.38 7.61 -10.81
CA SER A 80 6.31 8.27 -11.59
C SER A 80 6.63 8.28 -13.08
N ASP A 81 7.89 8.50 -13.47
CA ASP A 81 8.33 8.50 -14.87
C ASP A 81 8.26 7.10 -15.52
N GLN A 82 8.28 6.02 -14.71
CA GLN A 82 8.29 4.63 -15.19
C GLN A 82 6.92 3.97 -15.16
N VAL A 83 6.00 4.45 -14.34
CA VAL A 83 4.72 3.78 -14.06
C VAL A 83 3.58 4.59 -14.65
N PRO A 84 2.87 4.07 -15.66
CA PRO A 84 1.70 4.75 -16.20
C PRO A 84 0.59 4.80 -15.15
N PHE A 85 -0.19 5.88 -15.19
CA PHE A 85 -1.45 5.97 -14.47
C PHE A 85 -2.51 5.12 -15.19
N LEU A 86 -2.98 4.06 -14.54
CA LEU A 86 -3.82 3.03 -15.16
C LEU A 86 -5.29 3.07 -14.71
N ALA A 87 -5.54 3.47 -13.45
CA ALA A 87 -6.86 3.34 -12.87
C ALA A 87 -7.74 4.58 -13.11
N ASP A 88 -8.94 4.38 -13.63
CA ASP A 88 -9.95 5.44 -13.81
C ASP A 88 -10.73 5.68 -12.50
N LEU A 89 -10.03 6.06 -11.41
CA LEU A 89 -10.61 6.22 -10.08
C LEU A 89 -10.73 7.69 -9.67
N LYS A 90 -11.83 8.02 -8.98
CA LYS A 90 -12.01 9.33 -8.35
C LYS A 90 -10.85 9.62 -7.38
N PRO A 91 -10.38 10.88 -7.29
CA PRO A 91 -10.98 12.09 -7.86
C PRO A 91 -10.64 12.38 -9.33
N SER A 92 -9.65 11.70 -9.90
CA SER A 92 -9.17 11.98 -11.28
C SER A 92 -10.01 11.30 -12.36
N GLY A 93 -10.68 10.20 -11.99
CA GLY A 93 -11.46 9.36 -12.89
C GLY A 93 -12.91 9.16 -12.44
N ARG A 94 -13.59 8.18 -13.05
CA ARG A 94 -15.03 7.94 -12.88
C ARG A 94 -15.37 7.02 -11.70
N TYR A 95 -14.60 5.96 -11.51
CA TYR A 95 -14.94 4.83 -10.64
C TYR A 95 -14.49 5.05 -9.19
N VAL A 96 -14.98 4.22 -8.27
CA VAL A 96 -14.62 4.23 -6.84
C VAL A 96 -13.98 2.91 -6.41
N MET A 97 -13.46 2.86 -5.18
CA MET A 97 -12.78 1.66 -4.66
C MET A 97 -13.66 0.40 -4.66
N GLU A 98 -14.98 0.55 -4.50
CA GLU A 98 -15.92 -0.57 -4.61
C GLU A 98 -15.98 -1.12 -6.04
N ASP A 99 -15.87 -0.27 -7.07
CA ASP A 99 -15.81 -0.73 -8.46
C ASP A 99 -14.51 -1.48 -8.74
N LEU A 100 -13.38 -1.05 -8.15
CA LEU A 100 -12.11 -1.78 -8.23
C LEU A 100 -12.16 -3.13 -7.49
N HIS A 101 -13.03 -3.25 -6.48
CA HIS A 101 -13.15 -4.48 -5.69
C HIS A 101 -13.88 -5.60 -6.46
N LYS A 102 -14.82 -5.23 -7.33
CA LYS A 102 -15.63 -6.15 -8.14
C LYS A 102 -14.80 -6.74 -9.29
#